data_AF-A0A257JEQ4-F1
#
_entry.id   AF-A0A257JEQ4-F1
#
_cell.length_a   1.000
_cell.length_b   1.000
_cell.length_c   1.000
_cell.angle_alpha   90.00
_cell.angle_beta   90.00
_cell.angle_gamma   90.00
#
_symmetry.space_group_name_H-M   'P 1'
#
loop_
_entity.id
_entity.type
_entity.pdbx_description
1 polymer ?
#
loop_
_entity_poly.entity_id
_entity_poly.type
_entity_poly.pdbx_seq_one_letter_code
_entity_poly.pdbx_strand_id
1 'polypeptide(L)'
;MWCGPGELIPYSKQVGHRNWRLEKTSGQGHLYDWGIQLIDATRFILGETAPRAITATGGLYHLKGKITMLSTDRWLMAAGFLADGLSVNTTDQADLDKVRDQLIATKRNLLAYDDTTFYSKLVSGEAMMVQAWDGWCNYGITDKPEIKYVIPKEGSDLWVDTMVITKASKNPEAAAKFIDFVLNAENGKWVVENIMYKSPNKAGMEAVDKSMFEKYPNMAITPAELLKFEQLRDLGNGMKAFSKTVSEVMAAK
;
A
#
# COMPACT_ATOMS: atom_id res chain seq x y z
N MET A 1 37.28 11.57 -14.86
CA MET A 1 36.73 10.33 -15.44
C MET A 1 35.87 10.79 -16.61
N TRP A 2 36.18 10.36 -17.84
CA TRP A 2 35.57 10.85 -19.09
C TRP A 2 34.31 10.03 -19.40
N CYS A 3 33.21 10.69 -19.76
CA CYS A 3 31.89 10.05 -19.91
C CYS A 3 31.26 10.26 -21.30
N GLY A 4 32.04 10.29 -22.40
CA GLY A 4 31.45 10.27 -23.75
C GLY A 4 32.34 10.86 -24.87
N PRO A 5 32.05 10.57 -26.15
CA PRO A 5 33.02 10.45 -27.26
C PRO A 5 33.66 11.76 -27.78
N GLY A 6 33.42 12.91 -27.14
CA GLY A 6 33.88 14.22 -27.60
C GLY A 6 35.32 14.55 -27.20
N GLU A 7 36.00 15.35 -28.03
CA GLU A 7 37.38 15.81 -27.81
C GLU A 7 37.51 16.75 -26.59
N LEU A 8 38.65 16.66 -25.89
CA LEU A 8 38.97 17.49 -24.72
C LEU A 8 39.25 18.95 -25.13
N ILE A 9 38.60 19.89 -24.44
CA ILE A 9 38.86 21.33 -24.60
C ILE A 9 40.12 21.72 -23.79
N PRO A 10 41.04 22.54 -24.35
CA PRO A 10 42.22 23.01 -23.65
C PRO A 10 41.90 23.91 -22.45
N TYR A 11 42.76 23.85 -21.43
CA TYR A 11 42.68 24.69 -20.23
C TYR A 11 42.76 26.20 -20.56
N SER A 12 41.81 27.01 -20.06
CA SER A 12 41.85 28.48 -20.15
C SER A 12 42.35 29.10 -18.84
N LYS A 13 43.48 29.83 -18.92
CA LYS A 13 44.06 30.56 -17.79
C LYS A 13 43.23 31.76 -17.32
N GLN A 14 42.24 32.20 -18.10
CA GLN A 14 41.40 33.36 -17.75
C GLN A 14 40.37 33.03 -16.65
N VAL A 15 40.09 31.74 -16.40
CA VAL A 15 39.13 31.26 -15.39
C VAL A 15 39.85 30.97 -14.07
N GLY A 16 40.78 31.85 -13.68
CA GLY A 16 41.66 31.64 -12.54
C GLY A 16 41.49 32.69 -11.45
N HIS A 17 40.63 32.43 -10.47
CA HIS A 17 40.74 33.08 -9.15
C HIS A 17 41.49 32.15 -8.19
N ARG A 18 42.65 32.62 -7.74
CA ARG A 18 43.72 31.87 -7.06
C ARG A 18 43.41 31.42 -5.63
N ASN A 19 42.16 31.05 -5.30
CA ASN A 19 41.84 30.56 -3.96
C ASN A 19 40.67 29.56 -3.88
N TRP A 20 40.50 28.67 -4.87
CA TRP A 20 39.82 27.38 -4.65
C TRP A 20 40.37 26.29 -5.57
N ARG A 21 40.67 25.12 -4.99
CA ARG A 21 41.10 23.91 -5.71
C ARG A 21 39.89 23.02 -5.91
N LEU A 22 39.14 23.20 -7.01
CA LEU A 22 38.40 22.11 -7.68
C LEU A 22 37.64 22.66 -8.90
N GLU A 23 38.38 23.13 -9.89
CA GLU A 23 37.92 23.03 -11.28
C GLU A 23 39.08 22.52 -12.14
N LYS A 24 38.97 21.28 -12.60
CA LYS A 24 39.65 20.80 -13.79
C LYS A 24 38.60 20.12 -14.67
N THR A 25 38.45 20.67 -15.87
CA THR A 25 37.46 20.33 -16.90
C THR A 25 37.77 18.99 -17.59
N SER A 26 36.75 18.13 -17.66
CA SER A 26 36.48 17.27 -18.83
C SER A 26 34.98 17.41 -19.10
N GLY A 27 34.60 17.94 -20.26
CA GLY A 27 33.27 18.52 -20.58
C GLY A 27 32.07 17.55 -20.55
N GLN A 28 30.84 17.97 -20.87
CA GLN A 28 30.32 19.30 -21.23
C GLN A 28 29.37 19.79 -20.13
N GLY A 29 29.70 20.89 -19.46
CA GLY A 29 28.83 21.53 -18.48
C GLY A 29 29.51 21.79 -17.15
N HIS A 30 29.35 23.02 -16.65
CA HIS A 30 29.77 23.42 -15.31
C HIS A 30 28.57 23.36 -14.37
N LEU A 31 28.68 22.59 -13.28
CA LEU A 31 27.74 22.59 -12.15
C LEU A 31 28.48 22.00 -10.93
N TYR A 32 28.54 22.76 -9.81
CA TYR A 32 29.48 22.52 -8.70
C TYR A 32 28.82 22.16 -7.34
N ASP A 33 27.50 21.92 -7.28
CA ASP A 33 26.72 21.53 -6.08
C ASP A 33 26.07 22.67 -5.25
N TRP A 34 24.99 22.31 -4.55
CA TRP A 34 24.10 23.17 -3.75
C TRP A 34 23.98 22.64 -2.31
N GLY A 35 24.15 23.54 -1.33
CA GLY A 35 23.98 23.24 0.08
C GLY A 35 23.95 24.50 0.95
N ILE A 36 23.57 24.32 2.22
CA ILE A 36 23.22 25.33 3.25
C ILE A 36 24.23 26.50 3.36
N GLN A 37 25.49 26.31 2.96
CA GLN A 37 26.53 27.35 2.99
C GLN A 37 26.25 28.57 2.09
N LEU A 38 25.51 28.44 0.99
CA LEU A 38 25.20 29.58 0.13
C LEU A 38 24.23 30.58 0.81
N ILE A 39 23.30 30.05 1.61
CA ILE A 39 22.35 30.85 2.39
C ILE A 39 23.08 31.68 3.45
N ASP A 40 24.09 31.12 4.10
CA ASP A 40 24.88 31.82 5.11
C ASP A 40 25.72 32.97 4.51
N ALA A 41 26.32 32.74 3.33
CA ALA A 41 27.10 33.75 2.63
C ALA A 41 26.24 34.91 2.12
N THR A 42 25.07 34.62 1.52
CA THR A 42 24.15 35.67 1.06
C THR A 42 23.61 36.51 2.21
N ARG A 43 23.36 35.91 3.37
CA ARG A 43 22.83 36.63 4.55
C ARG A 43 23.88 37.49 5.23
N PHE A 44 25.13 37.04 5.28
CA PHE A 44 26.24 37.89 5.72
C PHE A 44 26.41 39.13 4.83
N ILE A 45 26.30 38.96 3.50
CA ILE A 45 26.39 40.07 2.54
C ILE A 45 25.21 41.05 2.69
N LEU A 46 24.02 40.55 3.02
CA LEU A 46 22.81 41.36 3.21
C LEU A 46 22.66 41.93 4.64
N GLY A 47 23.59 41.65 5.56
CA GLY A 47 23.51 42.12 6.95
C GLY A 47 22.47 41.40 7.82
N GLU A 48 22.01 40.23 7.39
CA GLU A 48 20.96 39.45 8.04
C GLU A 48 21.53 38.50 9.11
N THR A 49 20.88 38.44 10.29
CA THR A 49 21.31 37.58 11.43
C THR A 49 21.00 36.10 11.21
N ALA A 50 21.58 35.16 11.97
CA ALA A 50 21.27 33.73 11.86
C ALA A 50 19.75 33.45 11.92
N PRO A 51 19.22 32.53 11.09
CA PRO A 51 17.78 32.32 11.03
C PRO A 51 17.34 31.70 12.36
N ARG A 52 16.33 32.28 13.02
CA ARG A 52 15.85 31.78 14.32
C ARG A 52 15.21 30.39 14.23
N ALA A 53 14.77 30.00 13.04
CA ALA A 53 14.32 28.65 12.71
C ALA A 53 14.63 28.35 11.24
N ILE A 54 15.13 27.15 10.97
CA ILE A 54 15.12 26.53 9.65
C ILE A 54 14.08 25.41 9.73
N THR A 55 12.91 25.62 9.16
CA THR A 55 11.91 24.55 9.01
C THR A 55 11.99 23.99 7.61
N ALA A 56 12.56 22.80 7.47
CA ALA A 56 12.21 21.95 6.35
C ALA A 56 10.83 21.38 6.66
N THR A 57 9.78 21.82 5.97
CA THR A 57 8.49 21.13 5.96
C THR A 57 8.61 19.88 5.09
N GLY A 58 9.50 18.97 5.51
CA GLY A 58 9.64 17.64 4.94
C GLY A 58 8.47 16.79 5.42
N GLY A 59 7.30 17.00 4.82
CA GLY A 59 6.42 15.85 4.62
C GLY A 59 7.10 14.94 3.61
N LEU A 60 6.99 13.62 3.78
CA LEU A 60 7.33 12.67 2.72
C LEU A 60 6.32 12.85 1.55
N TYR A 61 6.48 13.92 0.75
CA TYR A 61 5.73 14.15 -0.49
C TYR A 61 5.96 13.03 -1.52
N HIS A 62 6.95 12.16 -1.28
CA HIS A 62 7.32 11.04 -2.14
C HIS A 62 6.15 10.09 -2.45
N LEU A 63 5.19 9.94 -1.52
CA LEU A 63 4.06 9.02 -1.71
C LEU A 63 2.75 9.70 -2.16
N LYS A 64 2.73 11.03 -2.32
CA LYS A 64 1.52 11.73 -2.79
C LYS A 64 1.19 11.28 -4.21
N GLY A 65 -0.04 10.80 -4.43
CA GLY A 65 -0.48 10.27 -5.72
C GLY A 65 0.20 8.95 -6.08
N LYS A 66 0.74 8.22 -5.09
CA LYS A 66 1.41 6.92 -5.25
C LYS A 66 0.84 5.82 -4.35
N ILE A 67 -0.29 6.09 -3.69
CA ILE A 67 -0.95 5.14 -2.78
C ILE A 67 -2.33 4.79 -3.32
N THR A 68 -2.70 3.52 -3.37
CA THR A 68 -4.10 3.12 -3.58
C THR A 68 -4.72 2.56 -2.30
N MET A 69 -6.01 2.81 -2.11
CA MET A 69 -6.82 2.21 -1.06
C MET A 69 -8.00 1.44 -1.67
N LEU A 70 -8.59 0.50 -0.94
CA LEU A 70 -9.77 -0.23 -1.41
C LEU A 70 -11.00 0.69 -1.37
N SER A 71 -11.88 0.54 -2.35
CA SER A 71 -13.13 1.31 -2.50
C SER A 71 -14.34 0.61 -1.88
N THR A 72 -14.24 -0.70 -1.66
CA THR A 72 -15.33 -1.52 -1.14
C THR A 72 -15.67 -1.16 0.31
N ASP A 73 -16.96 -0.90 0.57
CA ASP A 73 -17.52 -0.33 1.81
C ASP A 73 -16.71 -0.62 3.07
N ARG A 74 -16.76 -1.88 3.56
CA ARG A 74 -16.18 -2.29 4.84
C ARG A 74 -14.69 -2.06 4.91
N TRP A 75 -13.95 -2.35 3.83
CA TRP A 75 -12.49 -2.21 3.79
C TRP A 75 -12.01 -0.78 3.60
N LEU A 76 -12.78 0.05 2.88
CA LEU A 76 -12.49 1.49 2.78
C LEU A 76 -12.52 2.14 4.17
N MET A 77 -13.55 1.83 4.96
CA MET A 77 -13.72 2.40 6.30
C MET A 77 -12.80 1.74 7.34
N ALA A 78 -12.54 0.43 7.23
CA ALA A 78 -11.69 -0.31 8.18
C ALA A 78 -10.30 0.33 8.34
N ALA A 79 -9.71 0.83 7.25
CA ALA A 79 -8.42 1.51 7.32
C ALA A 79 -8.45 2.75 8.22
N GLY A 80 -9.53 3.54 8.17
CA GLY A 80 -9.70 4.69 9.06
C GLY A 80 -9.97 4.30 10.50
N PHE A 81 -10.84 3.30 10.73
CA PHE A 81 -11.13 2.81 12.07
C PHE A 81 -9.87 2.27 12.76
N LEU A 82 -9.11 1.41 12.09
CA LEU A 82 -7.89 0.82 12.63
C LEU A 82 -6.84 1.90 12.94
N ALA A 83 -6.69 2.91 12.07
CA ALA A 83 -5.78 4.03 12.32
C ALA A 83 -6.10 4.80 13.62
N ASP A 84 -7.37 4.80 14.04
CA ASP A 84 -7.86 5.43 15.26
C ASP A 84 -8.01 4.45 16.45
N GLY A 85 -7.67 3.17 16.27
CA GLY A 85 -7.87 2.13 17.29
C GLY A 85 -9.33 1.79 17.56
N LEU A 86 -10.22 2.09 16.61
CA LEU A 86 -11.65 1.80 16.67
C LEU A 86 -11.95 0.39 16.12
N SER A 87 -13.10 -0.15 16.53
CA SER A 87 -13.60 -1.41 15.99
C SER A 87 -13.98 -1.25 14.52
N VAL A 88 -13.61 -2.22 13.67
CA VAL A 88 -14.04 -2.27 12.25
C VAL A 88 -15.53 -2.61 12.09
N ASN A 89 -16.23 -2.84 13.20
CA ASN A 89 -17.67 -3.10 13.29
C ASN A 89 -18.45 -1.98 14.01
N THR A 90 -17.81 -0.87 14.38
CA THR A 90 -18.54 0.25 15.00
C THR A 90 -19.62 0.79 14.07
N THR A 91 -20.76 1.15 14.66
CA THR A 91 -21.89 1.81 13.98
C THR A 91 -22.25 3.11 14.68
N ASP A 92 -21.40 3.58 15.59
CA ASP A 92 -21.55 4.87 16.22
C ASP A 92 -21.38 5.99 15.17
N GLN A 93 -22.31 6.94 15.18
CA GLN A 93 -22.34 7.97 14.15
C GLN A 93 -21.15 8.93 14.28
N ALA A 94 -20.66 9.19 15.49
CA ALA A 94 -19.50 10.06 15.69
C ALA A 94 -18.22 9.40 15.18
N ASP A 95 -18.05 8.09 15.39
CA ASP A 95 -16.94 7.33 14.79
C ASP A 95 -17.01 7.35 13.26
N LEU A 96 -18.20 7.14 12.68
CA LEU A 96 -18.42 7.18 11.23
C LEU A 96 -18.10 8.55 10.63
N ASP A 97 -18.56 9.64 11.25
CA ASP A 97 -18.30 11.00 10.80
C ASP A 97 -16.82 11.36 10.91
N LYS A 98 -16.16 10.95 12.00
CA LYS A 98 -14.72 11.16 12.19
C LYS A 98 -13.91 10.46 11.10
N VAL A 99 -14.18 9.17 10.84
CA VAL A 99 -13.48 8.40 9.82
C VAL A 99 -13.80 8.90 8.42
N ARG A 100 -15.04 9.35 8.15
CA ARG A 100 -15.39 10.01 6.89
C ARG A 100 -14.45 11.18 6.60
N ASP A 101 -14.35 12.12 7.54
CA ASP A 101 -13.60 13.35 7.34
C ASP A 101 -12.10 13.06 7.17
N GLN A 102 -11.59 12.07 7.91
CA GLN A 102 -10.23 11.55 7.75
C GLN A 102 -10.00 10.96 6.36
N LEU A 103 -10.90 10.10 5.86
CA LEU A 103 -10.74 9.45 4.56
C LEU A 103 -10.91 10.44 3.40
N ILE A 104 -11.79 11.45 3.52
CA ILE A 104 -11.86 12.58 2.59
C ILE A 104 -10.54 13.35 2.55
N ALA A 105 -9.94 13.60 3.71
CA ALA A 105 -8.65 14.28 3.76
C ALA A 105 -7.53 13.43 3.15
N THR A 106 -7.51 12.13 3.42
CA THR A 106 -6.56 11.17 2.87
C THR A 106 -6.68 11.04 1.35
N LYS A 107 -7.91 11.03 0.82
CA LYS A 107 -8.21 10.89 -0.62
C LYS A 107 -7.42 11.88 -1.49
N ARG A 108 -7.21 13.10 -1.00
CA ARG A 108 -6.43 14.16 -1.70
C ARG A 108 -4.96 13.78 -1.95
N ASN A 109 -4.46 12.77 -1.25
CA ASN A 109 -3.09 12.28 -1.38
C ASN A 109 -3.01 10.90 -2.03
N LEU A 110 -4.14 10.23 -2.28
CA LEU A 110 -4.18 8.93 -2.94
C LEU A 110 -3.99 9.09 -4.45
N LEU A 111 -3.43 8.06 -5.07
CA LEU A 111 -3.49 7.86 -6.51
C LEU A 111 -4.95 7.58 -6.92
N ALA A 112 -5.59 6.63 -6.24
CA ALA A 112 -6.97 6.23 -6.47
C ALA A 112 -7.50 5.38 -5.31
N TYR A 113 -8.82 5.29 -5.23
CA TYR A 113 -9.47 4.11 -4.66
C TYR A 113 -9.58 3.05 -5.78
N ASP A 114 -9.14 1.82 -5.51
CA ASP A 114 -8.98 0.79 -6.54
C ASP A 114 -9.12 -0.62 -5.95
N ASP A 115 -10.09 -1.37 -6.46
CA ASP A 115 -10.37 -2.76 -6.07
C ASP A 115 -9.95 -3.79 -7.13
N THR A 116 -9.32 -3.35 -8.22
CA THR A 116 -9.14 -4.19 -9.43
C THR A 116 -7.71 -4.19 -9.97
N THR A 117 -7.05 -3.04 -9.99
CA THR A 117 -5.75 -2.86 -10.65
C THR A 117 -4.62 -2.49 -9.69
N PHE A 118 -4.86 -2.55 -8.38
CA PHE A 118 -3.89 -2.12 -7.38
C PHE A 118 -2.56 -2.91 -7.47
N TYR A 119 -2.59 -4.23 -7.70
CA TYR A 119 -1.36 -5.03 -7.77
C TYR A 119 -0.55 -4.71 -9.03
N SER A 120 -1.20 -4.53 -10.19
CA SER A 120 -0.51 -4.21 -11.45
C SER A 120 0.11 -2.81 -11.41
N LYS A 121 -0.56 -1.85 -10.75
CA LYS A 121 0.00 -0.53 -10.46
C LYS A 121 1.21 -0.58 -9.53
N LEU A 122 1.23 -1.51 -8.59
CA LEU A 122 2.39 -1.72 -7.72
C LEU A 122 3.57 -2.34 -8.48
N VAL A 123 3.31 -3.32 -9.35
CA VAL A 123 4.31 -3.95 -10.21
C VAL A 123 4.93 -2.93 -11.17
N SER A 124 4.09 -2.12 -11.85
CA SER A 124 4.53 -1.09 -12.81
C SER A 124 5.27 0.09 -12.17
N GLY A 125 5.11 0.29 -10.85
CA GLY A 125 5.64 1.44 -10.13
C GLY A 125 4.77 2.71 -10.24
N GLU A 126 3.57 2.59 -10.80
CA GLU A 126 2.58 3.66 -10.76
C GLU A 126 2.16 3.95 -9.31
N ALA A 127 1.92 2.90 -8.53
CA ALA A 127 1.75 2.95 -7.08
C ALA A 127 2.99 2.40 -6.36
N MET A 128 3.29 2.93 -5.18
CA MET A 128 4.38 2.50 -4.29
C MET A 128 3.87 1.79 -3.03
N MET A 129 2.58 1.97 -2.72
CA MET A 129 1.92 1.32 -1.60
C MET A 129 0.46 1.10 -1.96
N VAL A 130 -0.10 -0.05 -1.59
CA VAL A 130 -1.49 -0.39 -1.88
C VAL A 130 -2.11 -1.06 -0.67
N GLN A 131 -3.34 -0.66 -0.31
CA GLN A 131 -4.22 -1.51 0.47
C GLN A 131 -4.74 -2.62 -0.44
N ALA A 132 -4.68 -3.86 0.00
CA ALA A 132 -5.08 -5.02 -0.80
C ALA A 132 -5.57 -6.16 0.08
N TRP A 133 -6.39 -7.04 -0.50
CA TRP A 133 -6.62 -8.36 0.07
C TRP A 133 -5.35 -9.20 -0.04
N ASP A 134 -5.07 -9.95 1.01
CA ASP A 134 -3.78 -10.59 1.24
C ASP A 134 -3.37 -11.58 0.14
N GLY A 135 -4.29 -12.38 -0.41
CA GLY A 135 -3.94 -13.30 -1.49
C GLY A 135 -3.60 -12.58 -2.80
N TRP A 136 -4.20 -11.42 -3.09
CA TRP A 136 -3.83 -10.62 -4.27
C TRP A 136 -2.40 -10.09 -4.20
N CYS A 137 -1.87 -9.87 -2.99
CA CYS A 137 -0.47 -9.48 -2.81
C CYS A 137 0.50 -10.51 -3.39
N ASN A 138 0.12 -11.79 -3.44
CA ASN A 138 0.96 -12.88 -3.92
C ASN A 138 1.16 -12.86 -5.44
N TYR A 139 0.18 -12.34 -6.19
CA TYR A 139 0.35 -12.07 -7.62
C TYR A 139 1.43 -11.00 -7.85
N GLY A 140 1.38 -9.90 -7.08
CA GLY A 140 2.40 -8.85 -7.12
C GLY A 140 3.79 -9.37 -6.77
N ILE A 141 3.91 -10.15 -5.68
CA ILE A 141 5.19 -10.78 -5.26
C ILE A 141 5.73 -11.72 -6.34
N THR A 142 4.84 -12.43 -7.05
CA THR A 142 5.24 -13.32 -8.15
C THR A 142 5.87 -12.56 -9.30
N ASP A 143 5.27 -11.44 -9.70
CA ASP A 143 5.74 -10.64 -10.83
C ASP A 143 6.95 -9.77 -10.46
N LYS A 144 7.02 -9.33 -9.19
CA LYS A 144 8.06 -8.44 -8.69
C LYS A 144 8.43 -8.81 -7.23
N PRO A 145 9.47 -9.65 -7.03
CA PRO A 145 9.84 -10.18 -5.72
C PRO A 145 10.25 -9.13 -4.68
N GLU A 146 10.52 -7.88 -5.07
CA GLU A 146 10.80 -6.78 -4.14
C GLU A 146 9.54 -6.28 -3.43
N ILE A 147 8.34 -6.60 -3.94
CA ILE A 147 7.08 -6.28 -3.28
C ILE A 147 6.99 -7.06 -1.97
N LYS A 148 6.57 -6.38 -0.90
CA LYS A 148 6.43 -6.97 0.43
C LYS A 148 5.01 -6.82 0.94
N TYR A 149 4.49 -7.90 1.49
CA TYR A 149 3.28 -7.87 2.31
C TYR A 149 3.62 -7.40 3.72
N VAL A 150 2.80 -6.52 4.27
CA VAL A 150 2.92 -6.04 5.65
C VAL A 150 1.53 -5.94 6.27
N ILE A 151 1.42 -6.30 7.55
CA ILE A 151 0.27 -5.97 8.38
C ILE A 151 0.62 -4.68 9.13
N PRO A 152 -0.21 -3.62 9.05
CA PRO A 152 0.04 -2.39 9.78
C PRO A 152 0.12 -2.61 11.29
N LYS A 153 0.84 -1.73 12.01
CA LYS A 153 1.06 -1.86 13.46
C LYS A 153 -0.23 -1.71 14.27
N GLU A 154 -1.20 -0.97 13.74
CA GLU A 154 -2.53 -0.78 14.29
C GLU A 154 -3.42 -2.03 14.14
N GLY A 155 -3.00 -3.00 13.33
CA GLY A 155 -3.72 -4.24 13.06
C GLY A 155 -4.34 -4.27 11.67
N SER A 156 -5.24 -5.24 11.47
CA SER A 156 -5.98 -5.49 10.23
C SER A 156 -7.36 -6.06 10.59
N ASP A 157 -8.22 -6.22 9.60
CA ASP A 157 -9.44 -7.02 9.69
C ASP A 157 -9.18 -8.53 9.46
N LEU A 158 -10.14 -9.34 9.89
CA LEU A 158 -10.30 -10.74 9.50
C LEU A 158 -11.59 -10.91 8.69
N TRP A 159 -11.48 -11.52 7.51
CA TRP A 159 -12.61 -11.81 6.64
C TRP A 159 -12.57 -13.26 6.17
N VAL A 160 -13.74 -13.78 5.79
CA VAL A 160 -13.91 -15.15 5.30
C VAL A 160 -14.99 -15.16 4.21
N ASP A 161 -14.65 -15.67 3.03
CA ASP A 161 -15.63 -16.02 2.01
C ASP A 161 -16.17 -17.43 2.26
N THR A 162 -17.49 -17.60 2.15
CA THR A 162 -18.16 -18.87 2.43
C THR A 162 -19.05 -19.28 1.26
N MET A 163 -18.94 -20.54 0.82
CA MET A 163 -19.88 -21.13 -0.13
C MET A 163 -21.22 -21.38 0.57
N VAL A 164 -22.31 -20.88 -0.02
CA VAL A 164 -23.67 -21.04 0.52
C VAL A 164 -24.63 -21.62 -0.51
N ILE A 165 -25.54 -22.50 -0.08
CA ILE A 165 -26.66 -22.99 -0.90
C ILE A 165 -27.86 -22.09 -0.61
N THR A 166 -28.28 -21.31 -1.59
CA THR A 166 -29.42 -20.40 -1.42
C THR A 166 -30.74 -21.16 -1.35
N LYS A 167 -31.73 -20.62 -0.62
CA LYS A 167 -33.08 -21.19 -0.54
C LYS A 167 -33.76 -21.35 -1.91
N ALA A 168 -33.38 -20.51 -2.88
CA ALA A 168 -33.92 -20.52 -4.23
C ALA A 168 -33.19 -21.48 -5.18
N SER A 169 -32.18 -22.23 -4.71
CA SER A 169 -31.43 -23.17 -5.54
C SER A 169 -32.35 -24.23 -6.15
N LYS A 170 -32.28 -24.38 -7.48
CA LYS A 170 -33.02 -25.43 -8.21
C LYS A 170 -32.33 -26.79 -8.11
N ASN A 171 -31.06 -26.83 -7.68
CA ASN A 171 -30.24 -28.03 -7.62
C ASN A 171 -29.43 -28.09 -6.30
N PRO A 172 -30.07 -28.12 -5.11
CA PRO A 172 -29.37 -28.07 -3.83
C PRO A 172 -28.44 -29.27 -3.60
N GLU A 173 -28.82 -30.46 -4.06
CA GLU A 173 -27.98 -31.67 -3.94
C GLU A 173 -26.70 -31.58 -4.77
N ALA A 174 -26.78 -31.05 -5.99
CA ALA A 174 -25.62 -30.86 -6.84
C ALA A 174 -24.68 -29.79 -6.26
N ALA A 175 -25.24 -28.71 -5.70
CA ALA A 175 -24.47 -27.69 -5.00
C ALA A 175 -23.75 -28.26 -3.77
N ALA A 176 -24.41 -29.12 -2.99
CA ALA A 176 -23.78 -29.79 -1.85
C ALA A 176 -22.62 -30.70 -2.29
N LYS A 177 -22.81 -31.49 -3.37
CA LYS A 177 -21.73 -32.31 -3.95
C LYS A 177 -20.56 -31.47 -4.48
N PHE A 178 -20.83 -30.30 -5.03
CA PHE A 178 -19.78 -29.38 -5.48
C PHE A 178 -18.99 -28.81 -4.30
N ILE A 179 -19.68 -28.39 -3.23
CA ILE A 179 -19.03 -27.92 -1.99
C ILE A 179 -18.13 -29.03 -1.42
N ASP A 180 -18.65 -30.26 -1.32
CA ASP A 180 -17.88 -31.42 -0.85
C ASP A 180 -16.65 -31.71 -1.73
N PHE A 181 -16.83 -31.66 -3.07
CA PHE A 181 -15.74 -31.80 -4.03
C PHE A 181 -14.63 -30.76 -3.79
N VAL A 182 -14.98 -29.47 -3.64
CA VAL A 182 -14.00 -28.40 -3.38
C VAL A 182 -13.32 -28.56 -2.02
N LEU A 183 -14.04 -29.05 -1.01
CA LEU A 183 -13.53 -29.23 0.36
C LEU A 183 -12.70 -30.51 0.55
N ASN A 184 -12.59 -31.40 -0.43
CA ASN A 184 -11.65 -32.51 -0.31
C ASN A 184 -10.20 -31.98 -0.25
N ALA A 185 -9.27 -32.78 0.26
CA ALA A 185 -7.89 -32.31 0.50
C ALA A 185 -7.15 -31.94 -0.80
N GLU A 186 -7.31 -32.73 -1.87
CA GLU A 186 -6.61 -32.54 -3.15
C GLU A 186 -7.08 -31.28 -3.90
N ASN A 187 -8.39 -31.10 -4.02
CA ASN A 187 -9.00 -29.93 -4.64
C ASN A 187 -8.83 -28.70 -3.76
N GLY A 188 -8.96 -28.84 -2.43
CA GLY A 188 -8.70 -27.75 -1.50
C GLY A 188 -7.26 -27.24 -1.59
N LYS A 189 -6.29 -28.16 -1.69
CA LYS A 189 -4.90 -27.84 -2.00
C LYS A 189 -4.79 -27.12 -3.34
N TRP A 190 -5.36 -27.68 -4.41
CA TRP A 190 -5.29 -27.10 -5.74
C TRP A 190 -5.84 -25.67 -5.74
N VAL A 191 -6.96 -25.42 -5.06
CA VAL A 191 -7.53 -24.08 -4.91
C VAL A 191 -6.49 -23.15 -4.28
N VAL A 192 -5.96 -23.51 -3.09
CA VAL A 192 -4.97 -22.68 -2.38
C VAL A 192 -3.74 -22.38 -3.25
N GLU A 193 -3.22 -23.36 -3.98
CA GLU A 193 -2.03 -23.17 -4.83
C GLU A 193 -2.31 -22.29 -6.06
N ASN A 194 -3.54 -22.27 -6.56
CA ASN A 194 -3.90 -21.48 -7.75
C ASN A 194 -4.37 -20.06 -7.41
N ILE A 195 -5.15 -19.89 -6.33
CA ILE A 195 -5.65 -18.57 -5.93
C ILE A 195 -4.75 -17.88 -4.90
N MET A 196 -3.82 -18.61 -4.29
CA MET A 196 -2.85 -18.11 -3.30
C MET A 196 -3.50 -17.47 -2.05
N TYR A 197 -4.68 -17.95 -1.67
CA TYR A 197 -5.36 -17.61 -0.42
C TYR A 197 -5.29 -18.76 0.58
N LYS A 198 -5.26 -18.42 1.87
CA LYS A 198 -5.37 -19.40 2.95
C LYS A 198 -6.77 -20.02 2.95
N SER A 199 -6.86 -21.29 3.28
CA SER A 199 -8.12 -22.02 3.44
C SER A 199 -8.33 -22.46 4.89
N PRO A 200 -9.56 -22.39 5.44
CA PRO A 200 -9.87 -22.99 6.74
C PRO A 200 -9.89 -24.53 6.69
N ASN A 201 -9.83 -25.13 5.49
CA ASN A 201 -9.70 -26.57 5.33
C ASN A 201 -8.29 -27.02 5.71
N LYS A 202 -8.14 -27.50 6.95
CA LYS A 202 -6.86 -27.97 7.50
C LYS A 202 -6.19 -29.03 6.62
N ALA A 203 -6.95 -30.04 6.16
CA ALA A 203 -6.39 -31.11 5.35
C ALA A 203 -5.87 -30.61 4.00
N GLY A 204 -6.59 -29.67 3.37
CA GLY A 204 -6.14 -29.00 2.15
C GLY A 204 -4.88 -28.18 2.38
N MET A 205 -4.84 -27.36 3.44
CA MET A 205 -3.67 -26.54 3.78
C MET A 205 -2.43 -27.36 4.13
N GLU A 206 -2.57 -28.49 4.82
CA GLU A 206 -1.46 -29.40 5.15
C GLU A 206 -0.85 -30.05 3.91
N ALA A 207 -1.61 -30.15 2.81
CA ALA A 207 -1.19 -30.76 1.56
C ALA A 207 -0.52 -29.77 0.57
N VAL A 208 -0.60 -28.46 0.82
CA VAL A 208 0.02 -27.39 0.00
C VAL A 208 1.54 -27.52 0.00
N ASP A 209 2.15 -27.22 -1.15
CA ASP A 209 3.62 -27.14 -1.23
C ASP A 209 4.17 -26.10 -0.24
N LYS A 210 5.04 -26.56 0.66
CA LYS A 210 5.65 -25.73 1.70
C LYS A 210 6.48 -24.58 1.13
N SER A 211 6.99 -24.72 -0.09
CA SER A 211 7.72 -23.64 -0.78
C SER A 211 6.86 -22.37 -0.95
N MET A 212 5.53 -22.51 -1.02
CA MET A 212 4.62 -21.36 -1.07
C MET A 212 4.63 -20.53 0.21
N PHE A 213 4.84 -21.14 1.38
CA PHE A 213 4.90 -20.38 2.65
C PHE A 213 6.18 -19.56 2.78
N GLU A 214 7.27 -20.02 2.15
CA GLU A 214 8.53 -19.28 2.07
C GLU A 214 8.42 -18.13 1.06
N LYS A 215 7.79 -18.39 -0.10
CA LYS A 215 7.59 -17.38 -1.14
C LYS A 215 6.56 -16.32 -0.75
N TYR A 216 5.50 -16.71 -0.03
CA TYR A 216 4.38 -15.86 0.35
C TYR A 216 4.16 -15.91 1.87
N PRO A 217 4.88 -15.08 2.65
CA PRO A 217 4.84 -15.14 4.12
C PRO A 217 3.44 -14.93 4.72
N ASN A 218 2.56 -14.20 4.05
CA ASN A 218 1.16 -14.04 4.45
C ASN A 218 0.39 -15.38 4.46
N MET A 219 0.79 -16.37 3.64
CA MET A 219 0.18 -17.70 3.65
C MET A 219 0.63 -18.54 4.85
N ALA A 220 1.75 -18.20 5.47
CA ALA A 220 2.27 -18.88 6.66
C ALA A 220 1.60 -18.43 7.96
N ILE A 221 0.82 -17.35 7.94
CA ILE A 221 0.11 -16.82 9.11
C ILE A 221 -0.92 -17.85 9.59
N THR A 222 -0.80 -18.26 10.84
CA THR A 222 -1.64 -19.31 11.41
C THR A 222 -3.06 -18.80 11.69
N PRO A 223 -4.08 -19.69 11.73
CA PRO A 223 -5.43 -19.30 12.17
C PRO A 223 -5.46 -18.61 13.53
N ALA A 224 -4.60 -19.03 14.48
CA ALA A 224 -4.51 -18.42 15.80
C ALA A 224 -3.99 -16.98 15.76
N GLU A 225 -3.11 -16.65 14.80
CA GLU A 225 -2.66 -15.27 14.59
C GLU A 225 -3.73 -14.44 13.89
N LEU A 226 -4.42 -14.99 12.90
CA LEU A 226 -5.53 -14.32 12.22
C LEU A 226 -6.66 -13.98 13.17
N LEU A 227 -6.99 -14.86 14.12
CA LEU A 227 -8.03 -14.65 15.13
C LEU A 227 -7.72 -13.54 16.15
N LYS A 228 -6.50 -12.97 16.13
CA LYS A 228 -6.19 -11.76 16.91
C LYS A 228 -6.75 -10.50 16.26
N PHE A 229 -7.04 -10.54 14.96
CA PHE A 229 -7.65 -9.45 14.22
C PHE A 229 -9.17 -9.49 14.34
N GLU A 230 -9.80 -8.33 14.20
CA GLU A 230 -11.24 -8.25 14.35
C GLU A 230 -11.95 -8.77 13.11
N GLN A 231 -12.83 -9.75 13.30
CA GLN A 231 -13.64 -10.28 12.21
C GLN A 231 -14.71 -9.28 11.76
N LEU A 232 -14.85 -9.07 10.45
CA LEU A 232 -15.98 -8.34 9.88
C LEU A 232 -17.28 -9.08 10.15
N ARG A 233 -18.24 -8.41 10.78
CA ARG A 233 -19.56 -8.96 11.14
C ARG A 233 -20.68 -8.28 10.38
N ASP A 234 -21.83 -8.94 10.31
CA ASP A 234 -23.06 -8.30 9.84
C ASP A 234 -23.44 -7.14 10.77
N LEU A 235 -23.58 -5.95 10.20
CA LEU A 235 -23.95 -4.72 10.93
C LEU A 235 -25.46 -4.52 10.98
N GLY A 236 -26.26 -5.38 10.33
CA GLY A 236 -27.70 -5.26 10.21
C GLY A 236 -28.09 -3.88 9.66
N ASN A 237 -28.95 -3.17 10.39
CA ASN A 237 -29.40 -1.83 10.00
C ASN A 237 -28.26 -0.79 9.93
N GLY A 238 -27.15 -1.01 10.64
CA GLY A 238 -25.97 -0.15 10.62
C GLY A 238 -25.29 -0.07 9.25
N MET A 239 -25.49 -1.08 8.39
CA MET A 239 -24.90 -1.10 7.05
C MET A 239 -25.35 0.10 6.19
N LYS A 240 -26.58 0.60 6.40
CA LYS A 240 -27.08 1.78 5.67
C LYS A 240 -26.28 3.04 5.98
N ALA A 241 -25.95 3.26 7.25
CA ALA A 241 -25.12 4.38 7.66
C ALA A 241 -23.72 4.24 7.07
N PHE A 242 -23.18 3.02 7.11
CA PHE A 242 -21.88 2.68 6.54
C PHE A 242 -21.78 2.99 5.03
N SER A 243 -22.70 2.47 4.22
CA SER A 243 -22.72 2.71 2.76
C SER A 243 -22.96 4.18 2.42
N LYS A 244 -23.76 4.90 3.22
CA LYS A 244 -23.92 6.35 3.08
C LYS A 244 -22.59 7.06 3.29
N THR A 245 -21.88 6.76 4.37
CA THR A 245 -20.57 7.37 4.66
C THR A 245 -19.55 7.09 3.56
N VAL A 246 -19.47 5.85 3.07
CA VAL A 246 -18.60 5.48 1.94
C VAL A 246 -18.93 6.31 0.70
N SER A 247 -20.22 6.46 0.38
CA SER A 247 -20.67 7.29 -0.75
C SER A 247 -20.24 8.75 -0.60
N GLU A 248 -20.29 9.31 0.62
CA GLU A 248 -19.81 10.67 0.92
C GLU A 248 -18.29 10.80 0.68
N VAL A 249 -17.49 9.83 1.15
CA VAL A 249 -16.03 9.78 0.89
C VAL A 249 -15.74 9.70 -0.62
N MET A 250 -16.45 8.83 -1.33
CA MET A 250 -16.25 8.61 -2.76
C MET A 250 -16.70 9.81 -3.62
N ALA A 251 -17.70 10.57 -3.17
CA ALA A 251 -18.18 11.78 -3.86
C ALA A 251 -17.33 13.04 -3.56
N ALA A 252 -16.58 13.07 -2.46
CA ALA A 252 -15.77 14.21 -2.08
C ALA A 252 -14.65 14.51 -3.09
N LYS A 253 -14.32 15.80 -3.27
CA LYS A 253 -13.28 16.27 -4.20
C LYS A 253 -11.91 16.37 -3.55
#